data_AF-A0A3B9RT03-F1
#
_entry.id   AF-A0A3B9RT03-F1
#
_cell.length_a   1.000
_cell.length_b   1.000
_cell.length_c   1.000
_cell.angle_alpha   90.00
_cell.angle_beta   90.00
_cell.angle_gamma   90.00
#
_symmetry.space_group_name_H-M   'P 1'
#
loop_
_entity.id
_entity.type
_entity.pdbx_description
1 polymer ?
#
loop_
_entity_poly.entity_id
_entity_poly.type
_entity_poly.pdbx_seq_one_letter_code
_entity_poly.pdbx_strand_id
1 'polypeptide(L)'
;MKIIDWIKSLFSKESYLLEDGTLNIKVLVRRTLSLTASILVLYLLVMKLLSFTAIGKSEVLKQFVLDFGVKGVAIYVYLVDLLVLPLSVDFIWAFVMAWNPLQAIFVMGTSSVAGALSAYLIGRLVGLIPPIKRWVMKVSGTHAEKLIAKYGVWGIVISGLTPLPYSTICTVAGVVKLNPYLFFLASLVRYVRMAIYYFIFAGLIYIS
;
A
#
# COMPACT_ATOMS: atom_id res chain seq x y z
N MET A 1 18.65 1.24 27.26
CA MET A 1 18.99 0.47 26.03
C MET A 1 19.21 1.46 24.89
N LYS A 2 20.47 1.71 24.47
CA LYS A 2 20.77 2.66 23.38
C LYS A 2 20.30 2.04 22.06
N ILE A 3 19.19 2.51 21.52
CA ILE A 3 18.73 2.14 20.18
C ILE A 3 19.82 2.58 19.19
N ILE A 4 20.36 1.62 18.44
CA ILE A 4 21.45 1.76 17.47
C ILE A 4 21.07 2.84 16.44
N ASP A 5 21.97 3.78 16.15
CA ASP A 5 21.67 4.97 15.34
C ASP A 5 21.24 4.63 13.89
N TRP A 6 21.67 3.48 13.36
CA TRP A 6 21.16 2.93 12.09
C TRP A 6 19.67 2.54 12.16
N ILE A 7 19.18 2.02 13.29
CA ILE A 7 17.77 1.70 13.47
C ILE A 7 16.96 3.00 13.58
N LYS A 8 17.51 4.04 14.22
CA LYS A 8 16.88 5.37 14.24
C LYS A 8 16.83 6.01 12.85
N SER A 9 17.82 5.81 11.98
CA SER A 9 17.79 6.36 10.62
C SER A 9 16.80 5.65 9.69
N LEU A 10 16.50 4.36 9.94
CA LEU A 10 15.42 3.63 9.26
C LEU A 10 14.03 4.21 9.58
N PHE A 11 13.83 4.73 10.79
CA PHE A 11 12.59 5.37 11.23
C PHE A 11 12.64 6.90 11.24
N SER A 12 13.77 7.52 10.87
CA SER A 12 13.85 8.98 10.76
C SER A 12 13.03 9.43 9.56
N LYS A 13 12.29 10.53 9.71
CA LYS A 13 11.57 11.17 8.61
C LYS A 13 12.55 11.87 7.67
N GLU A 14 13.50 11.16 7.07
CA GLU A 14 14.06 11.65 5.81
C GLU A 14 12.89 11.76 4.83
N SER A 15 12.58 13.00 4.50
CA SER A 15 11.54 13.35 3.56
C SER A 15 11.91 12.79 2.20
N TYR A 16 11.04 11.96 1.61
CA TYR A 16 11.16 11.54 0.21
C TYR A 16 11.09 12.73 -0.77
N LEU A 17 10.74 13.90 -0.24
CA LEU A 17 10.71 15.18 -0.94
C LEU A 17 11.86 16.06 -0.47
N LEU A 18 12.61 16.61 -1.40
CA LEU A 18 13.59 17.66 -1.14
C LEU A 18 12.86 18.95 -0.72
N GLU A 19 13.62 19.93 -0.22
CA GLU A 19 13.06 21.20 0.28
C GLU A 19 12.25 21.96 -0.79
N ASP A 20 12.65 21.82 -2.05
CA ASP A 20 11.98 22.33 -3.26
C ASP A 20 10.75 21.50 -3.71
N GLY A 21 10.41 20.45 -2.96
CA GLY A 21 9.34 19.51 -3.23
C GLY A 21 9.65 18.50 -4.34
N THR A 22 10.85 18.46 -4.93
CA THR A 22 11.22 17.40 -5.88
C THR A 22 11.34 16.07 -5.15
N LEU A 23 11.02 14.97 -5.86
CA LEU A 23 11.23 13.64 -5.33
C LEU A 23 12.72 13.30 -5.29
N ASN A 24 13.22 12.92 -4.12
CA ASN A 24 14.52 12.30 -4.02
C ASN A 24 14.42 10.83 -4.49
N ILE A 25 14.59 10.62 -5.80
CA ILE A 25 14.43 9.32 -6.45
C ILE A 25 15.33 8.25 -5.81
N LYS A 26 16.58 8.61 -5.46
CA LYS A 26 17.51 7.65 -4.82
C LYS A 26 17.00 7.18 -3.46
N VAL A 27 16.53 8.10 -2.62
CA VAL A 27 15.97 7.76 -1.30
C VAL A 27 14.66 6.99 -1.44
N LEU A 28 13.79 7.39 -2.36
CA LEU A 28 12.51 6.73 -2.63
C LEU A 28 12.72 5.28 -3.10
N VAL A 29 13.61 5.07 -4.08
CA VAL A 29 13.91 3.73 -4.60
C VAL A 29 14.56 2.87 -3.52
N ARG A 30 15.56 3.38 -2.79
CA ARG A 30 16.22 2.64 -1.71
C ARG A 30 15.24 2.20 -0.63
N ARG A 31 14.35 3.10 -0.18
CA ARG A 31 13.31 2.77 0.82
C ARG A 31 12.28 1.79 0.28
N THR A 32 11.87 1.98 -0.98
CA THR A 32 10.95 1.06 -1.65
C THR A 32 11.52 -0.35 -1.68
N LEU A 33 12.77 -0.48 -2.13
CA LEU A 33 13.46 -1.77 -2.19
C LEU A 33 13.68 -2.35 -0.79
N SER A 34 14.11 -1.55 0.20
CA SER A 34 14.36 -2.06 1.56
C SER A 34 13.08 -2.53 2.26
N LEU A 35 11.96 -1.82 2.10
CA LEU A 35 10.67 -2.21 2.66
C LEU A 35 10.09 -3.42 1.95
N THR A 36 10.18 -3.46 0.62
CA THR A 36 9.74 -4.63 -0.15
C THR A 36 10.56 -5.85 0.24
N ALA A 37 11.88 -5.72 0.35
CA ALA A 37 12.77 -6.78 0.78
C ALA A 37 12.48 -7.24 2.22
N SER A 38 12.23 -6.31 3.17
CA SER A 38 11.90 -6.70 4.55
C SER A 38 10.57 -7.44 4.64
N ILE A 39 9.56 -7.01 3.89
CA ILE A 39 8.27 -7.70 3.78
C ILE A 39 8.45 -9.08 3.14
N LEU A 40 9.26 -9.19 2.09
CA LEU A 40 9.59 -10.47 1.44
C LEU A 40 10.30 -11.44 2.38
N VAL A 41 11.30 -10.96 3.13
CA VAL A 41 12.01 -11.77 4.13
C VAL A 41 11.06 -12.22 5.23
N LEU A 42 10.21 -11.32 5.74
CA LEU A 42 9.20 -11.68 6.73
C LEU A 42 8.23 -12.73 6.18
N TYR A 43 7.77 -12.57 4.93
CA TYR A 43 6.92 -13.53 4.24
C TYR A 43 7.57 -14.91 4.16
N LEU A 44 8.82 -15.00 3.70
CA LEU A 44 9.57 -16.26 3.63
C LEU A 44 9.75 -16.91 5.01
N LEU A 45 10.06 -16.11 6.04
CA LEU A 45 10.20 -16.60 7.40
C LEU A 45 8.88 -17.18 7.94
N VAL A 46 7.76 -16.48 7.71
CA VAL A 46 6.42 -16.95 8.11
C VAL A 46 6.07 -18.25 7.38
N MET A 47 6.30 -18.33 6.06
CA MET A 47 6.04 -19.55 5.29
C MET A 47 6.90 -20.72 5.77
N LYS A 48 8.20 -20.48 6.03
CA LYS A 48 9.10 -21.51 6.56
C LYS A 48 8.66 -21.97 7.96
N LEU A 49 8.28 -21.04 8.84
CA LEU A 49 7.76 -21.34 10.18
C LEU A 49 6.45 -22.14 10.11
N LEU A 50 5.53 -21.75 9.24
CA LEU A 50 4.27 -22.47 9.01
C LEU A 50 4.52 -23.88 8.49
N SER A 51 5.48 -24.06 7.57
CA SER A 51 5.82 -25.39 7.05
C SER A 51 6.40 -26.32 8.12
N PHE A 52 7.07 -25.76 9.13
CA PHE A 52 7.66 -26.51 10.25
C PHE A 52 6.65 -26.78 11.39
N THR A 53 5.55 -26.03 11.47
CA THR A 53 4.56 -26.16 12.53
C THR A 53 3.38 -27.04 12.09
N ALA A 54 2.79 -27.78 13.04
CA ALA A 54 1.58 -28.58 12.77
C ALA A 54 0.38 -27.73 12.29
N ILE A 55 0.40 -26.43 12.58
CA ILE A 55 -0.59 -25.43 12.16
C ILE A 55 -0.64 -25.30 10.64
N GLY A 56 0.51 -25.28 9.95
CA GLY A 56 0.57 -25.20 8.48
C GLY A 56 0.01 -26.45 7.78
N LYS A 57 -0.05 -27.58 8.48
CA LYS A 57 -0.66 -28.83 8.00
C LYS A 57 -2.12 -29.01 8.45
N SER A 58 -2.64 -28.10 9.29
CA SER A 58 -3.97 -28.24 9.86
C SER A 58 -5.06 -28.00 8.81
N GLU A 59 -6.07 -28.87 8.81
CA GLU A 59 -7.24 -28.73 7.92
C GLU A 59 -8.05 -27.47 8.28
N VAL A 60 -7.97 -27.03 9.54
CA VAL A 60 -8.57 -25.78 10.03
C VAL A 60 -7.98 -24.55 9.34
N LEU A 61 -6.66 -24.50 9.13
CA LEU A 61 -6.03 -23.39 8.42
C LEU A 61 -6.44 -23.37 6.95
N LYS A 62 -6.52 -24.54 6.31
CA LYS A 62 -7.00 -24.64 4.92
C LYS A 62 -8.46 -24.20 4.81
N GLN A 63 -9.34 -24.67 5.70
CA GLN A 63 -10.73 -24.24 5.73
C GLN A 63 -10.85 -22.75 6.02
N PHE A 64 -10.08 -22.21 6.96
CA PHE A 64 -10.05 -20.77 7.21
C PHE A 64 -9.64 -19.96 5.97
N VAL A 65 -8.62 -20.40 5.23
CA VAL A 65 -8.21 -19.75 3.96
C VAL A 65 -9.29 -19.88 2.89
N LEU A 66 -10.01 -21.00 2.82
CA LEU A 66 -11.11 -21.20 1.89
C LEU A 66 -12.34 -20.36 2.26
N ASP A 67 -12.65 -20.24 3.56
CA ASP A 67 -13.81 -19.54 4.10
C ASP A 67 -13.62 -18.01 4.10
N PHE A 68 -12.45 -17.51 4.54
CA PHE A 68 -12.09 -16.11 4.36
C PHE A 68 -11.89 -15.80 2.87
N GLY A 69 -11.27 -16.71 2.13
CA GLY A 69 -11.28 -16.79 0.67
C GLY A 69 -11.06 -15.46 -0.05
N VAL A 70 -11.78 -15.31 -1.16
CA VAL A 70 -11.69 -14.14 -2.04
C VAL A 70 -12.21 -12.86 -1.35
N LYS A 71 -13.25 -12.99 -0.53
CA LYS A 71 -13.93 -11.87 0.11
C LYS A 71 -13.09 -11.23 1.20
N GLY A 72 -12.39 -12.02 2.01
CA GLY A 72 -11.52 -11.57 3.08
C GLY A 72 -10.33 -10.76 2.54
N VAL A 73 -9.70 -11.25 1.46
CA VAL A 73 -8.65 -10.50 0.75
C VAL A 73 -9.20 -9.19 0.20
N ALA A 74 -10.36 -9.22 -0.45
CA ALA A 74 -10.99 -8.02 -1.00
C ALA A 74 -11.27 -6.97 0.08
N ILE A 75 -11.87 -7.38 1.21
CA ILE A 75 -12.17 -6.51 2.35
C ILE A 75 -10.88 -5.95 2.96
N TYR A 76 -9.86 -6.78 3.16
CA TYR A 76 -8.58 -6.34 3.69
C TYR A 76 -7.95 -5.26 2.80
N VAL A 77 -7.83 -5.53 1.50
CA VAL A 77 -7.24 -4.59 0.54
C VAL A 77 -8.04 -3.29 0.47
N TYR A 78 -9.37 -3.41 0.43
CA TYR A 78 -10.27 -2.25 0.45
C TYR A 78 -10.07 -1.40 1.71
N LEU A 79 -10.07 -2.00 2.90
CA LEU A 79 -9.93 -1.28 4.16
C LEU A 79 -8.55 -0.64 4.31
N VAL A 80 -7.48 -1.31 3.88
CA VAL A 80 -6.12 -0.77 3.92
C VAL A 80 -5.97 0.45 3.01
N ASP A 81 -6.55 0.41 1.82
CA ASP A 81 -6.48 1.56 0.89
C ASP A 81 -7.55 2.64 1.16
N LEU A 82 -8.60 2.30 1.92
CA LEU A 82 -9.61 3.25 2.42
C LEU A 82 -9.09 4.06 3.61
N LEU A 83 -8.52 3.37 4.60
CA LEU A 83 -8.16 3.95 5.88
C LEU A 83 -6.69 4.37 5.88
N VAL A 84 -6.39 5.49 6.54
CA VAL A 84 -5.00 5.95 6.74
C VAL A 84 -4.35 5.11 7.84
N LEU A 85 -4.09 3.84 7.53
CA LEU A 85 -3.48 2.86 8.43
C LEU A 85 -2.00 2.66 8.07
N PRO A 86 -1.14 2.36 9.06
CA PRO A 86 0.25 1.95 8.81
C PRO A 86 0.32 0.48 8.32
N LEU A 87 -0.70 0.01 7.60
CA LEU A 87 -0.79 -1.33 7.05
C LEU A 87 -0.54 -1.27 5.55
N SER A 88 0.12 -2.30 5.03
CA SER A 88 0.33 -2.46 3.59
C SER A 88 -0.55 -3.59 3.06
N VAL A 89 -1.04 -3.43 1.83
CA VAL A 89 -1.64 -4.51 1.04
C VAL A 89 -0.68 -5.69 0.88
N ASP A 90 0.63 -5.49 1.06
CA ASP A 90 1.63 -6.52 0.86
C ASP A 90 1.60 -7.67 1.88
N PHE A 91 0.90 -7.52 3.01
CA PHE A 91 0.77 -8.62 3.97
C PHE A 91 -0.17 -9.74 3.48
N ILE A 92 -1.02 -9.48 2.49
CA ILE A 92 -2.00 -10.46 2.02
C ILE A 92 -1.48 -11.36 0.89
N TRP A 93 -0.26 -11.11 0.38
CA TRP A 93 0.31 -11.86 -0.73
C TRP A 93 0.31 -13.37 -0.48
N ALA A 94 0.58 -13.81 0.76
CA ALA A 94 0.55 -15.22 1.16
C ALA A 94 -0.76 -15.94 0.83
N PHE A 95 -1.89 -15.25 0.91
CA PHE A 95 -3.22 -15.83 0.74
C PHE A 95 -3.66 -15.93 -0.72
N VAL A 96 -3.01 -15.18 -1.61
CA VAL A 96 -3.37 -15.08 -3.03
C VAL A 96 -2.40 -15.81 -3.96
N MET A 97 -1.24 -16.27 -3.46
CA MET A 97 -0.26 -17.01 -4.28
C MET A 97 -0.79 -18.36 -4.80
N ALA A 98 -1.78 -18.94 -4.13
CA ALA A 98 -2.44 -20.17 -4.57
C ALA A 98 -3.50 -19.92 -5.64
N TRP A 99 -3.85 -18.67 -5.95
CA TRP A 99 -4.91 -18.33 -6.91
C TRP A 99 -4.37 -18.25 -8.33
N ASN A 100 -5.28 -18.22 -9.31
CA ASN A 100 -4.91 -17.84 -10.66
C ASN A 100 -4.39 -16.37 -10.67
N PRO A 101 -3.30 -16.05 -11.39
CA PRO A 101 -2.75 -14.69 -11.45
C PRO A 101 -3.80 -13.63 -11.82
N LEU A 102 -4.67 -13.91 -12.79
CA LEU A 102 -5.72 -12.98 -13.22
C LEU A 102 -6.72 -12.72 -12.11
N GLN A 103 -7.11 -13.76 -11.37
CA GLN A 103 -8.02 -13.63 -10.23
C GLN A 103 -7.40 -12.77 -9.13
N ALA A 104 -6.15 -13.02 -8.76
CA ALA A 104 -5.46 -12.24 -7.74
C ALA A 104 -5.35 -10.76 -8.15
N ILE A 105 -4.84 -10.49 -9.36
CA ILE A 105 -4.68 -9.13 -9.89
C ILE A 105 -6.02 -8.40 -9.95
N PHE A 106 -7.07 -9.08 -10.44
CA PHE A 106 -8.38 -8.47 -10.57
C PHE A 106 -9.02 -8.17 -9.20
N VAL A 107 -9.04 -9.14 -8.28
CA VAL A 107 -9.65 -8.96 -6.95
C VAL A 107 -8.91 -7.90 -6.14
N MET A 108 -7.59 -7.97 -6.08
CA MET A 108 -6.81 -6.98 -5.31
C MET A 108 -6.81 -5.62 -5.99
N GLY A 109 -6.69 -5.57 -7.32
CA GLY A 109 -6.74 -4.33 -8.08
C GLY A 109 -8.09 -3.60 -7.94
N THR A 110 -9.20 -4.31 -8.14
CA THR A 110 -10.56 -3.75 -7.97
C THR A 110 -10.80 -3.26 -6.55
N SER A 111 -10.48 -4.09 -5.55
CA SER A 111 -10.67 -3.73 -4.13
C SER A 111 -9.82 -2.53 -3.74
N SER A 112 -8.59 -2.47 -4.24
CA SER A 112 -7.66 -1.38 -4.01
C SER A 112 -8.17 -0.06 -4.63
N VAL A 113 -8.61 -0.10 -5.89
CA VAL A 113 -9.18 1.09 -6.57
C VAL A 113 -10.47 1.54 -5.88
N ALA A 114 -11.33 0.61 -5.46
CA ALA A 114 -12.54 0.93 -4.71
C ALA A 114 -12.21 1.60 -3.35
N GLY A 115 -11.20 1.08 -2.64
CA GLY A 115 -10.70 1.68 -1.38
C GLY A 115 -10.15 3.08 -1.62
N ALA A 116 -9.33 3.25 -2.65
CA ALA A 116 -8.72 4.53 -3.03
C ALA A 116 -9.77 5.60 -3.42
N LEU A 117 -10.78 5.21 -4.21
CA LEU A 117 -11.91 6.08 -4.54
C LEU A 117 -12.67 6.50 -3.30
N SER A 118 -12.93 5.56 -2.40
CA SER A 118 -13.63 5.83 -1.15
C SER A 118 -12.82 6.77 -0.24
N ALA A 119 -11.51 6.56 -0.11
CA ALA A 119 -10.59 7.47 0.59
C ALA A 119 -10.59 8.87 -0.03
N TYR A 120 -10.57 8.96 -1.36
CA TYR A 120 -10.66 10.22 -2.10
C TYR A 120 -11.99 10.94 -1.84
N LEU A 121 -13.12 10.23 -1.85
CA LEU A 121 -14.44 10.80 -1.55
C LEU A 121 -14.51 11.29 -0.09
N ILE A 122 -14.01 10.51 0.86
CA ILE A 122 -13.89 10.93 2.26
C ILE A 122 -13.05 12.20 2.36
N GLY A 123 -11.90 12.25 1.68
CA GLY A 123 -11.07 13.44 1.61
C GLY A 123 -11.81 14.66 1.06
N ARG A 124 -12.65 14.47 0.04
CA ARG A 124 -13.46 15.54 -0.55
C ARG A 124 -14.50 16.07 0.43
N LEU A 125 -15.18 15.18 1.16
CA LEU A 125 -16.16 15.52 2.19
C LEU A 125 -15.49 16.25 3.37
N VAL A 126 -14.39 15.70 3.88
CA VAL A 126 -13.62 16.29 4.97
C VAL A 126 -13.05 17.66 4.59
N GLY A 127 -12.65 17.83 3.33
CA GLY A 127 -12.16 19.10 2.79
C GLY A 127 -13.18 20.24 2.86
N LEU A 128 -14.48 19.95 2.99
CA LEU A 128 -15.55 20.94 3.17
C LEU A 128 -15.61 21.48 4.60
N ILE A 129 -15.05 20.77 5.58
CA ILE A 129 -15.15 21.11 7.00
C ILE A 129 -13.78 21.65 7.48
N PRO A 130 -13.61 22.98 7.62
CA PRO A 130 -12.31 23.60 7.90
C PRO A 130 -11.51 23.03 9.09
N PRO A 131 -12.11 22.72 10.26
CA PRO A 131 -11.36 22.13 11.37
C PRO A 131 -10.87 20.71 11.05
N ILE A 132 -11.68 19.88 10.39
CA ILE A 132 -11.31 18.49 10.05
C ILE A 132 -10.30 18.48 8.92
N LYS A 133 -10.42 19.38 7.93
CA LYS A 133 -9.41 19.61 6.90
C LYS A 133 -8.04 19.87 7.54
N ARG A 134 -7.95 20.83 8.47
CA ARG A 134 -6.67 21.13 9.16
C ARG A 134 -6.12 19.93 9.91
N TRP A 135 -6.98 19.14 10.54
CA TRP A 135 -6.58 17.93 11.25
C TRP A 135 -6.05 16.84 10.30
N VAL A 136 -6.76 16.53 9.21
CA VAL A 136 -6.32 15.55 8.19
C VAL A 136 -5.01 15.97 7.55
N MET A 137 -4.84 17.25 7.21
CA MET A 137 -3.58 17.75 6.65
C MET A 137 -2.42 17.62 7.66
N LYS A 138 -2.68 17.85 8.95
CA LYS A 138 -1.69 17.66 10.02
C LYS A 138 -1.30 16.18 10.19
N VAL A 139 -2.26 15.26 10.13
CA VAL A 139 -2.04 13.80 10.28
C VAL A 139 -1.37 13.21 9.04
N SER A 140 -1.80 13.62 7.86
CA SER A 140 -1.26 13.17 6.56
C SER A 140 0.18 13.65 6.34
N GLY A 141 0.57 14.73 7.03
CA GLY A 141 1.87 15.35 6.94
C GLY A 141 2.05 16.17 5.67
N THR A 142 3.02 17.08 5.70
CA THR A 142 3.32 18.02 4.60
C THR A 142 3.77 17.33 3.31
N HIS A 143 4.15 16.06 3.37
CA HIS A 143 4.68 15.32 2.24
C HIS A 143 3.61 14.98 1.20
N ALA A 144 2.45 14.48 1.64
CA ALA A 144 1.36 14.13 0.74
C ALA A 144 0.82 15.36 0.01
N GLU A 145 0.71 16.49 0.72
CA GLU A 145 0.31 17.77 0.14
C GLU A 145 1.31 18.27 -0.89
N LYS A 146 2.61 18.33 -0.54
CA LYS A 146 3.66 18.78 -1.46
C LYS A 146 3.74 17.88 -2.72
N LEU A 147 3.58 16.57 -2.56
CA LEU A 147 3.57 15.63 -3.68
C LEU A 147 2.42 15.93 -4.64
N ILE A 148 1.20 16.09 -4.12
CA ILE A 148 0.03 16.39 -4.95
C ILE A 148 0.09 17.81 -5.52
N ALA A 149 0.57 18.79 -4.77
CA ALA A 149 0.72 20.16 -5.24
C ALA A 149 1.70 20.26 -6.42
N LYS A 150 2.79 19.47 -6.39
CA LYS A 150 3.82 19.49 -7.44
C LYS A 150 3.50 18.59 -8.63
N TYR A 151 3.05 17.36 -8.37
CA TYR A 151 2.88 16.33 -9.40
C TYR A 151 1.42 16.11 -9.81
N GLY A 152 0.46 16.64 -9.06
CA GLY A 152 -0.97 16.48 -9.33
C GLY A 152 -1.35 15.00 -9.46
N VAL A 153 -1.90 14.67 -10.62
CA VAL A 153 -2.33 13.30 -10.98
C VAL A 153 -1.15 12.32 -10.95
N TRP A 154 0.05 12.75 -11.36
CA TRP A 154 1.25 11.92 -11.33
C TRP A 154 1.68 11.56 -9.90
N GLY A 155 1.32 12.38 -8.90
CA GLY A 155 1.53 12.04 -7.50
C GLY A 155 0.78 10.77 -7.11
N ILE A 156 -0.43 10.57 -7.65
CA ILE A 156 -1.22 9.35 -7.47
C ILE A 156 -0.53 8.16 -8.11
N VAL A 157 -0.08 8.30 -9.36
CA VAL A 157 0.61 7.22 -10.10
C VAL A 157 1.88 6.77 -9.37
N ILE A 158 2.72 7.72 -8.94
CA ILE A 158 3.97 7.45 -8.22
C ILE A 158 3.66 6.75 -6.90
N SER A 159 2.69 7.26 -6.13
CA SER A 159 2.28 6.64 -4.87
C SER A 159 1.64 5.27 -5.03
N GLY A 160 0.95 5.05 -6.15
CA GLY A 160 0.27 3.80 -6.44
C GLY A 160 1.22 2.68 -6.84
N LEU A 161 2.42 3.01 -7.34
CA LEU A 161 3.49 2.07 -7.69
C LEU A 161 4.51 1.85 -6.56
N THR A 162 4.67 2.83 -5.68
CA THR A 162 5.61 2.78 -4.56
C THR A 162 4.91 2.29 -3.28
N PRO A 163 5.64 1.79 -2.27
CA PRO A 163 5.10 1.45 -0.95
C PRO A 163 4.92 2.71 -0.09
N LEU A 164 4.59 3.84 -0.72
CA LEU A 164 4.16 5.04 -0.03
C LEU A 164 2.74 4.82 0.52
N PRO A 165 2.33 5.57 1.56
CA PRO A 165 0.99 5.45 2.13
C PRO A 165 -0.06 5.95 1.13
N TYR A 166 -0.52 5.04 0.28
CA TYR A 166 -1.37 5.32 -0.87
C TYR A 166 -2.73 5.91 -0.43
N SER A 167 -3.33 5.37 0.63
CA SER A 167 -4.59 5.87 1.21
C SER A 167 -4.49 7.33 1.68
N THR A 168 -3.37 7.71 2.30
CA THR A 168 -3.08 9.10 2.69
C THR A 168 -3.08 10.03 1.48
N ILE A 169 -2.40 9.60 0.41
CA ILE A 169 -2.25 10.40 -0.81
C ILE A 169 -3.60 10.54 -1.53
N CYS A 170 -4.41 9.48 -1.56
CA CYS A 170 -5.77 9.51 -2.09
C CYS A 170 -6.69 10.44 -1.30
N THR A 171 -6.62 10.39 0.03
CA THR A 171 -7.39 11.27 0.92
C THR A 171 -7.01 12.73 0.69
N VAL A 172 -5.72 13.04 0.65
CA VAL A 172 -5.23 14.40 0.37
C VAL A 172 -5.65 14.88 -1.02
N ALA A 173 -5.61 14.01 -2.03
CA ALA A 173 -6.09 14.33 -3.38
C ALA A 173 -7.57 14.73 -3.40
N GLY A 174 -8.40 14.10 -2.56
CA GLY A 174 -9.78 14.49 -2.31
C GLY A 174 -9.90 15.86 -1.66
N VAL A 175 -9.12 16.11 -0.60
CA VAL A 175 -9.10 17.38 0.15
C VAL A 175 -8.74 18.57 -0.75
N VAL A 176 -7.76 18.39 -1.64
CA VAL A 176 -7.32 19.42 -2.60
C VAL A 176 -8.16 19.46 -3.89
N LYS A 177 -9.25 18.69 -3.94
CA LYS A 177 -10.24 18.72 -5.02
C LYS A 177 -9.71 18.34 -6.41
N LEU A 178 -8.73 17.44 -6.49
CA LEU A 178 -8.20 16.92 -7.76
C LEU A 178 -9.33 16.37 -8.65
N ASN A 179 -9.21 16.41 -9.97
CA ASN A 179 -10.30 15.96 -10.86
C ASN A 179 -10.62 14.47 -10.63
N PRO A 180 -11.88 14.08 -10.31
CA PRO A 180 -12.23 12.70 -9.98
C PRO A 180 -11.99 11.72 -11.14
N TYR A 181 -12.19 12.15 -12.38
CA TYR A 181 -11.93 11.33 -13.56
C TYR A 181 -10.43 11.03 -13.72
N LEU A 182 -9.58 12.05 -13.58
CA LEU A 182 -8.13 11.87 -13.65
C LEU A 182 -7.61 11.06 -12.45
N PHE A 183 -8.20 11.24 -11.27
CA PHE A 183 -7.88 10.44 -10.08
C PHE A 183 -8.20 8.96 -10.32
N PHE A 184 -9.39 8.65 -10.87
CA PHE A 184 -9.79 7.28 -11.18
C PHE A 184 -8.81 6.63 -12.15
N LEU A 185 -8.51 7.29 -13.28
CA LEU A 185 -7.56 6.79 -14.28
C LEU A 185 -6.17 6.55 -13.67
N ALA A 186 -5.68 7.47 -12.84
CA ALA A 186 -4.39 7.30 -12.17
C ALA A 186 -4.40 6.14 -11.16
N SER A 187 -5.54 5.89 -10.51
CA SER A 187 -5.69 4.79 -9.55
C SER A 187 -5.67 3.42 -10.22
N LEU A 188 -5.97 3.32 -11.52
CA LEU A 188 -5.82 2.06 -12.28
C LEU A 188 -4.38 1.54 -12.32
N VAL A 189 -3.38 2.38 -12.01
CA VAL A 189 -2.00 1.92 -11.83
C VAL A 189 -1.87 0.82 -10.78
N ARG A 190 -2.83 0.73 -9.85
CA ARG A 190 -2.86 -0.32 -8.82
C ARG A 190 -2.92 -1.71 -9.42
N TYR A 191 -3.62 -1.91 -10.55
CA TYR A 191 -3.59 -3.21 -11.25
C TYR A 191 -2.18 -3.56 -11.74
N VAL A 192 -1.44 -2.57 -12.25
CA VAL A 192 -0.05 -2.75 -12.69
C VAL A 192 0.84 -3.13 -11.50
N ARG A 193 0.68 -2.44 -10.35
CA ARG A 193 1.39 -2.82 -9.12
C ARG A 193 1.07 -4.25 -8.70
N MET A 194 -0.21 -4.64 -8.69
CA MET A 194 -0.58 -6.00 -8.29
C MET A 194 0.00 -7.05 -9.24
N ALA A 195 0.03 -6.78 -10.55
CA ALA A 195 0.67 -7.67 -11.52
C ALA A 195 2.17 -7.82 -11.25
N ILE A 196 2.90 -6.70 -11.13
CA ILE A 196 4.36 -6.71 -10.89
C ILE A 196 4.70 -7.50 -9.62
N TYR A 197 4.00 -7.20 -8.51
CA TYR A 197 4.30 -7.85 -7.24
C TYR A 197 3.93 -9.33 -7.26
N TYR A 198 2.79 -9.70 -7.85
CA TYR A 198 2.40 -11.10 -8.00
C TYR A 198 3.51 -11.90 -8.70
N PHE A 199 4.05 -11.41 -9.82
CA PHE A 199 5.12 -12.10 -10.54
C PHE A 199 6.43 -12.15 -9.76
N ILE A 200 6.76 -11.11 -8.98
CA ILE A 200 7.94 -11.13 -8.09
C ILE A 200 7.80 -12.23 -7.04
N PHE A 201 6.66 -12.31 -6.34
CA PHE A 201 6.43 -13.33 -5.33
C PHE A 201 6.33 -14.74 -5.93
N ALA A 202 5.64 -14.91 -7.06
CA ALA A 202 5.52 -16.19 -7.74
C ALA A 202 6.89 -16.70 -8.24
N GLY A 203 7.71 -15.83 -8.84
CA GLY A 203 9.07 -16.19 -9.27
C GLY A 203 9.97 -16.57 -8.10
N LEU A 204 9.84 -15.89 -6.96
CA LEU A 204 10.58 -16.22 -5.75
C LEU A 204 10.21 -17.61 -5.21
N ILE A 205 8.91 -17.95 -5.19
CA ILE A 205 8.44 -19.28 -4.77
C ILE A 205 8.95 -20.37 -5.70
N TYR A 206 9.00 -20.13 -7.01
CA TYR A 206 9.51 -21.11 -7.96
C TYR A 206 11.02 -21.39 -7.80
N ILE A 207 11.79 -20.40 -7.34
CA ILE A 207 13.25 -20.51 -7.15
C ILE A 207 13.60 -21.10 -5.77
N SER A 208 12.67 -21.14 -4.81
CA SER A 208 12.90 -21.63 -3.43
C SER A 208 12.37 -23.03 -3.18
#